data_AF-A0A7Z0TGD9-F1
#
_entry.id   AF-A0A7Z0TGD9-F1
#
_cell.length_a   1.000
_cell.length_b   1.000
_cell.length_c   1.000
_cell.angle_alpha   90.00
_cell.angle_beta   90.00
_cell.angle_gamma   90.00
#
_symmetry.space_group_name_H-M   'P 1'
#
loop_
_entity.id
_entity.type
_entity.pdbx_description
1 polymer ?
#
loop_
_entity_poly.entity_id
_entity_poly.type
_entity_poly.pdbx_seq_one_letter_code
_entity_poly.pdbx_strand_id
1 'polypeptide(L)'
;MSAHHHVQLPATTPDDAADLARWDDDGAPPAQPRSSPNAWLRVGAELGDRLVALSGRQDLLVTCRPGTRSGAPAAFFPTLGEVEFDARLFAPLQSHEIHPGTVGDEERYPAAWGVFVHEAAHAAHSVWTAPAGADPRVVEAALLLEESRVEGAHLIRRPTDRTYLRTSARTLVMPDIAHPTFQGIEHAAAVAALVLGRRDVGILDASETRAVADLCKKVLGADLLDTLTRIWSAAHQCADHDATTMLAHAREWCDALDIAAPARPVPENLTDLLSGAVGVVMDSAAATDAADLAAQAAATDAMAARSKERAQDRA
;
A
#
# COMPACT_ATOMS: atom_id res chain seq x y z
N MET A 1 9.97 -50.48 -22.70
CA MET A 1 10.11 -50.01 -24.08
C MET A 1 8.78 -49.39 -24.46
N SER A 2 8.66 -48.06 -24.34
CA SER A 2 7.40 -47.33 -24.54
C SER A 2 7.44 -46.58 -25.85
N ALA A 3 6.43 -46.81 -26.68
CA ALA A 3 6.29 -46.28 -28.03
C ALA A 3 5.98 -44.77 -28.01
N HIS A 4 6.72 -44.00 -28.81
CA HIS A 4 6.41 -42.61 -29.14
C HIS A 4 5.25 -42.57 -30.15
N HIS A 5 4.14 -41.90 -29.80
CA HIS A 5 3.10 -41.53 -30.75
C HIS A 5 3.25 -40.05 -31.10
N HIS A 6 3.72 -39.75 -32.31
CA HIS A 6 3.63 -38.42 -32.89
C HIS A 6 2.23 -38.23 -33.46
N VAL A 7 1.53 -37.20 -32.99
CA VAL A 7 0.27 -36.74 -33.60
C VAL A 7 0.64 -35.94 -34.86
N GLN A 8 0.34 -36.47 -36.04
CA GLN A 8 0.37 -35.71 -37.29
C GLN A 8 -0.91 -34.86 -37.40
N LEU A 9 -0.75 -33.56 -37.62
CA LEU A 9 -1.84 -32.68 -38.02
C LEU A 9 -2.24 -32.97 -39.48
N PRO A 10 -3.53 -32.91 -39.85
CA PRO A 10 -3.94 -33.06 -41.23
C PRO A 10 -3.60 -31.81 -42.05
N ALA A 11 -3.26 -32.01 -43.32
CA ALA A 11 -3.04 -30.93 -44.27
C ALA A 11 -4.36 -30.22 -44.58
N THR A 12 -4.37 -28.90 -44.46
CA THR A 12 -5.48 -28.02 -44.84
C THR A 12 -5.74 -28.09 -46.35
N THR A 13 -7.01 -28.23 -46.73
CA THR A 13 -7.43 -28.22 -48.14
C THR A 13 -7.70 -26.79 -48.64
N PRO A 14 -7.65 -26.54 -49.97
CA PRO A 14 -7.77 -25.19 -50.53
C PRO A 14 -9.11 -24.48 -50.26
N ASP A 15 -10.18 -25.22 -49.92
CA ASP A 15 -11.48 -24.64 -49.55
C ASP A 15 -11.47 -24.00 -48.15
N ASP A 16 -10.67 -24.49 -47.21
CA ASP A 16 -10.56 -23.91 -45.86
C ASP A 16 -9.90 -22.52 -45.89
N ALA A 17 -9.08 -22.24 -46.90
CA ALA A 17 -8.43 -20.94 -47.08
C ALA A 17 -9.39 -19.85 -47.61
N ALA A 18 -10.45 -20.24 -48.33
CA ALA A 18 -11.44 -19.30 -48.86
C ALA A 18 -12.47 -18.90 -47.79
N ASP A 19 -12.81 -19.79 -46.86
CA ASP A 19 -13.69 -19.48 -45.73
C ASP A 19 -13.01 -18.57 -44.68
N LEU A 20 -11.68 -18.66 -44.53
CA LEU A 20 -10.90 -17.76 -43.67
C LEU A 20 -10.81 -16.33 -44.22
N ALA A 21 -10.90 -16.14 -45.54
CA ALA A 21 -10.81 -14.82 -46.16
C ALA A 21 -12.13 -14.02 -46.14
N ARG A 22 -13.26 -14.65 -45.75
CA ARG A 22 -14.58 -14.01 -45.74
C ARG A 22 -14.99 -13.39 -44.40
N TRP A 23 -14.14 -13.47 -43.37
CA TRP A 23 -14.45 -12.95 -42.03
C TRP A 23 -13.81 -11.59 -41.67
N ASP A 24 -13.06 -10.98 -42.59
CA ASP A 24 -12.36 -9.72 -42.32
C ASP A 24 -13.16 -8.44 -42.66
N ASP A 25 -14.43 -8.52 -43.08
CA ASP A 25 -15.19 -7.35 -43.56
C ASP A 25 -16.61 -7.18 -42.97
N ASP A 26 -16.92 -7.81 -41.82
CA ASP A 26 -18.26 -7.70 -41.21
C ASP A 26 -18.45 -6.52 -40.25
N GLY A 27 -17.50 -5.56 -40.20
CA GLY A 27 -17.67 -4.33 -39.40
C GLY A 27 -17.95 -4.56 -37.91
N ALA A 28 -17.62 -5.74 -37.38
CA ALA A 28 -17.78 -6.07 -35.98
C ALA A 28 -16.86 -5.17 -35.15
N PRO A 29 -17.33 -4.56 -34.04
CA PRO A 29 -16.44 -3.84 -33.15
C PRO A 29 -15.28 -4.78 -32.74
N PRO A 30 -14.05 -4.27 -32.61
CA PRO A 30 -12.90 -5.09 -32.26
C PRO A 30 -13.25 -5.94 -31.04
N ALA A 31 -12.94 -7.24 -31.11
CA ALA A 31 -13.28 -8.18 -30.04
C ALA A 31 -12.77 -7.63 -28.71
N GLN A 32 -13.69 -7.16 -27.86
CA GLN A 32 -13.33 -6.70 -26.54
C GLN A 32 -12.71 -7.90 -25.80
N PRO A 33 -11.48 -7.78 -25.26
CA PRO A 33 -10.89 -8.86 -24.49
C PRO A 33 -11.84 -9.20 -23.36
N ARG A 34 -12.40 -10.43 -23.39
CA ARG A 34 -13.16 -10.93 -22.25
C ARG A 34 -12.20 -10.94 -21.05
N SER A 35 -12.62 -10.37 -19.93
CA SER A 35 -11.94 -10.53 -18.64
C SER A 35 -11.99 -12.00 -18.24
N SER A 36 -11.09 -12.81 -18.79
CA SER A 36 -10.94 -14.19 -18.32
C SER A 36 -10.34 -14.14 -16.90
N PRO A 37 -10.75 -15.02 -15.99
CA PRO A 37 -10.09 -15.18 -14.68
C PRO A 37 -8.57 -15.35 -14.81
N ASN A 38 -8.11 -15.92 -15.93
CA ASN A 38 -6.69 -16.10 -16.25
C ASN A 38 -5.94 -14.78 -16.45
N ALA A 39 -6.62 -13.68 -16.82
CA ALA A 39 -5.96 -12.40 -17.02
C ALA A 39 -5.41 -11.80 -15.72
N TRP A 40 -6.13 -11.99 -14.61
CA TRP A 40 -5.64 -11.58 -13.29
C TRP A 40 -4.59 -12.53 -12.70
N LEU A 41 -4.56 -13.80 -13.13
CA LEU A 41 -3.46 -14.72 -12.78
C LEU A 41 -2.12 -14.22 -13.33
N ARG A 42 -2.09 -13.71 -14.56
CA ARG A 42 -0.88 -13.10 -15.13
C ARG A 42 -0.43 -11.88 -14.30
N VAL A 43 -1.34 -10.97 -14.00
CA VAL A 43 -1.03 -9.78 -13.18
C VAL A 43 -0.51 -10.20 -11.81
N GLY A 44 -1.15 -11.18 -11.15
CA GLY A 44 -0.68 -11.74 -9.88
C GLY A 44 0.71 -12.35 -9.97
N ALA A 45 1.01 -13.13 -11.02
CA ALA A 45 2.33 -13.70 -11.23
C ALA A 45 3.42 -12.62 -11.41
N GLU A 46 3.15 -11.61 -12.22
CA GLU A 46 4.08 -10.48 -12.43
C GLU A 46 4.27 -9.64 -11.14
N LEU A 47 3.21 -9.44 -10.36
CA LEU A 47 3.34 -8.86 -9.01
C LEU A 47 4.20 -9.74 -8.11
N GLY A 48 4.03 -11.07 -8.15
CA GLY A 48 4.87 -12.02 -7.41
C GLY A 48 6.35 -11.86 -7.71
N ASP A 49 6.74 -11.72 -8.97
CA ASP A 49 8.13 -11.47 -9.35
C ASP A 49 8.65 -10.14 -8.77
N ARG A 50 7.82 -9.09 -8.78
CA ARG A 50 8.16 -7.80 -8.15
C ARG A 50 8.23 -7.91 -6.62
N LEU A 51 7.40 -8.74 -5.99
CA LEU A 51 7.36 -8.94 -4.54
C LEU A 51 8.71 -9.45 -4.03
N VAL A 52 9.40 -10.29 -4.79
CA VAL A 52 10.74 -10.77 -4.43
C VAL A 52 11.72 -9.60 -4.27
N ALA A 53 11.70 -8.65 -5.20
CA ALA A 53 12.57 -7.47 -5.12
C ALA A 53 12.17 -6.50 -4.00
N LEU A 54 10.87 -6.38 -3.73
CA LEU A 54 10.35 -5.50 -2.69
C LEU A 54 10.57 -6.07 -1.28
N SER A 55 10.33 -7.36 -1.09
CA SER A 55 10.36 -8.01 0.24
C SER A 55 11.68 -8.74 0.56
N GLY A 56 12.44 -9.12 -0.47
CA GLY A 56 13.61 -10.00 -0.31
C GLY A 56 13.27 -11.48 -0.11
N ARG A 57 11.98 -11.87 -0.22
CA ARG A 57 11.51 -13.25 -0.04
C ARG A 57 11.12 -13.90 -1.36
N GLN A 58 11.47 -15.18 -1.51
CA GLN A 58 11.20 -15.98 -2.72
C GLN A 58 10.08 -17.00 -2.54
N ASP A 59 9.55 -17.11 -1.32
CA ASP A 59 8.55 -18.10 -0.93
C ASP A 59 7.13 -17.51 -0.85
N LEU A 60 6.94 -16.32 -1.44
CA LEU A 60 5.68 -15.60 -1.41
C LEU A 60 4.88 -15.79 -2.70
N LEU A 61 3.57 -15.89 -2.55
CA LEU A 61 2.59 -15.90 -3.64
C LEU A 61 1.76 -14.64 -3.62
N VAL A 62 1.36 -14.15 -4.80
CA VAL A 62 0.41 -13.03 -4.93
C VAL A 62 -0.86 -13.52 -5.62
N THR A 63 -1.99 -13.36 -4.93
CA THR A 63 -3.32 -13.60 -5.49
C THR A 63 -3.96 -12.26 -5.84
N CYS A 64 -4.04 -11.94 -7.13
CA CYS A 64 -4.74 -10.75 -7.62
C CYS A 64 -6.11 -11.14 -8.18
N ARG A 65 -7.20 -10.59 -7.61
CA ARG A 65 -8.58 -10.83 -8.06
C ARG A 65 -9.51 -9.73 -7.55
N PRO A 66 -10.72 -9.55 -8.13
CA PRO A 66 -11.68 -8.61 -7.57
C PRO A 66 -12.07 -9.01 -6.13
N GLY A 67 -11.78 -8.13 -5.18
CA GLY A 67 -11.98 -8.34 -3.74
C GLY A 67 -10.95 -9.27 -3.09
N THR A 68 -10.81 -9.12 -1.77
CA THR A 68 -9.96 -9.96 -0.90
C THR A 68 -10.83 -10.71 0.11
N ARG A 69 -10.23 -11.70 0.81
CA ARG A 69 -10.92 -12.43 1.89
C ARG A 69 -11.11 -11.57 3.14
N SER A 70 -10.21 -10.62 3.39
CA SER A 70 -10.28 -9.69 4.53
C SER A 70 -11.25 -8.54 4.28
N GLY A 71 -11.54 -8.23 3.02
CA GLY A 71 -12.26 -7.01 2.62
C GLY A 71 -11.35 -5.78 2.51
N ALA A 72 -10.10 -5.86 2.97
CA ALA A 72 -9.09 -4.83 2.80
C ALA A 72 -8.59 -4.78 1.33
N PRO A 73 -8.08 -3.63 0.85
CA PRO A 73 -7.60 -3.51 -0.53
C PRO A 73 -6.45 -4.47 -0.88
N ALA A 74 -5.64 -4.83 0.10
CA ALA A 74 -4.70 -5.94 0.06
C ALA A 74 -4.51 -6.49 1.48
N ALA A 75 -3.89 -7.65 1.59
CA ALA A 75 -3.49 -8.21 2.89
C ALA A 75 -2.40 -9.28 2.73
N PHE A 76 -1.34 -9.15 3.52
CA PHE A 76 -0.34 -10.17 3.74
C PHE A 76 -0.80 -11.19 4.80
N PHE A 77 -0.67 -12.47 4.47
CA PHE A 77 -0.97 -13.60 5.35
C PHE A 77 0.32 -14.38 5.66
N PRO A 78 1.01 -14.06 6.79
CA PRO A 78 2.32 -14.63 7.10
C PRO A 78 2.37 -16.16 7.11
N THR A 79 1.32 -16.80 7.65
CA THR A 79 1.24 -18.26 7.78
C THR A 79 1.04 -18.98 6.45
N LEU A 80 0.51 -18.29 5.44
CA LEU A 80 0.30 -18.82 4.10
C LEU A 80 1.42 -18.45 3.14
N GLY A 81 2.24 -17.45 3.49
CA GLY A 81 3.18 -16.85 2.54
C GLY A 81 2.45 -16.21 1.36
N GLU A 82 1.30 -15.59 1.59
CA GLU A 82 0.42 -15.07 0.54
C GLU A 82 0.16 -13.57 0.73
N VAL A 83 0.22 -12.79 -0.35
CA VAL A 83 -0.37 -11.46 -0.44
C VAL A 83 -1.62 -11.56 -1.30
N GLU A 84 -2.79 -11.24 -0.72
CA GLU A 84 -3.99 -11.02 -1.53
C GLU A 84 -4.07 -9.56 -1.95
N PHE A 85 -4.50 -9.31 -3.18
CA PHE A 85 -4.56 -7.99 -3.77
C PHE A 85 -5.87 -7.79 -4.54
N ASP A 86 -6.61 -6.74 -4.20
CA ASP A 86 -7.85 -6.39 -4.87
C ASP A 86 -7.58 -5.77 -6.23
N ALA A 87 -7.92 -6.50 -7.28
CA ALA A 87 -7.80 -6.06 -8.67
C ALA A 87 -8.54 -4.74 -8.97
N ARG A 88 -9.55 -4.36 -8.17
CA ARG A 88 -10.28 -3.09 -8.33
C ARG A 88 -9.40 -1.86 -8.08
N LEU A 89 -8.26 -2.01 -7.39
CA LEU A 89 -7.30 -0.94 -7.19
C LEU A 89 -6.68 -0.43 -8.49
N PHE A 90 -6.67 -1.24 -9.55
CA PHE A 90 -6.14 -0.83 -10.85
C PHE A 90 -7.12 0.01 -11.67
N ALA A 91 -8.36 0.21 -11.22
CA ALA A 91 -9.33 0.99 -11.96
C ALA A 91 -8.80 2.40 -12.29
N PRO A 92 -9.04 2.92 -13.52
CA PRO A 92 -9.92 2.36 -14.56
C PRO A 92 -9.26 1.34 -15.50
N LEU A 93 -7.98 1.01 -15.30
CA LEU A 93 -7.22 0.12 -16.18
C LEU A 93 -7.78 -1.29 -16.18
N GLN A 94 -7.75 -1.93 -17.35
CA GLN A 94 -8.14 -3.32 -17.51
C GLN A 94 -6.93 -4.23 -17.33
N SER A 95 -7.20 -5.49 -16.94
CA SER A 95 -6.16 -6.51 -16.72
C SER A 95 -5.15 -6.67 -17.85
N HIS A 96 -5.49 -6.40 -19.12
CA HIS A 96 -4.57 -6.52 -20.25
C HIS A 96 -3.66 -5.31 -20.44
N GLU A 97 -3.93 -4.20 -19.75
CA GLU A 97 -3.15 -2.97 -19.81
C GLU A 97 -2.11 -2.90 -18.68
N ILE A 98 -2.15 -3.82 -17.72
CA ILE A 98 -1.35 -3.81 -16.49
C ILE A 98 -0.21 -4.80 -16.64
N HIS A 99 1.03 -4.33 -16.60
CA HIS A 99 2.24 -5.11 -16.80
C HIS A 99 3.27 -4.87 -15.69
N PRO A 100 3.03 -5.36 -14.45
CA PRO A 100 3.94 -5.12 -13.33
C PRO A 100 5.36 -5.67 -13.56
N GLY A 101 5.53 -6.63 -14.48
CA GLY A 101 6.86 -7.10 -14.89
C GLY A 101 7.70 -6.04 -15.62
N THR A 102 7.09 -4.96 -16.10
CA THR A 102 7.77 -3.83 -16.74
C THR A 102 8.03 -2.74 -15.71
N VAL A 103 9.31 -2.44 -15.46
CA VAL A 103 9.71 -1.34 -14.56
C VAL A 103 9.17 -0.02 -15.10
N GLY A 104 8.51 0.75 -14.23
CA GLY A 104 7.87 2.02 -14.56
C GLY A 104 6.38 1.90 -14.89
N ASP A 105 5.85 0.69 -15.13
CA ASP A 105 4.41 0.52 -15.32
C ASP A 105 3.62 0.90 -14.05
N GLU A 106 4.23 0.78 -12.87
CA GLU A 106 3.69 1.23 -11.59
C GLU A 106 3.29 2.71 -11.55
N GLU A 107 3.87 3.57 -12.39
CA GLU A 107 3.53 4.99 -12.48
C GLU A 107 2.09 5.21 -12.98
N ARG A 108 1.50 4.22 -13.66
CA ARG A 108 0.13 4.29 -14.19
C ARG A 108 -0.94 3.95 -13.16
N TYR A 109 -0.55 3.33 -12.04
CA TYR A 109 -1.44 2.91 -10.96
C TYR A 109 -0.78 3.10 -9.59
N PRO A 110 -0.34 4.32 -9.25
CA PRO A 110 0.50 4.57 -8.07
C PRO A 110 -0.18 4.20 -6.75
N ALA A 111 -1.52 4.30 -6.67
CA ALA A 111 -2.27 3.87 -5.49
C ALA A 111 -2.25 2.35 -5.31
N ALA A 112 -2.45 1.59 -6.39
CA ALA A 112 -2.38 0.13 -6.36
C ALA A 112 -0.95 -0.32 -6.00
N TRP A 113 0.05 0.27 -6.65
CA TRP A 113 1.45 -0.04 -6.37
C TRP A 113 1.85 0.34 -4.95
N GLY A 114 1.39 1.47 -4.42
CA GLY A 114 1.63 1.86 -3.03
C GLY A 114 1.07 0.86 -2.02
N VAL A 115 -0.16 0.39 -2.21
CA VAL A 115 -0.75 -0.67 -1.38
C VAL A 115 0.09 -1.94 -1.47
N PHE A 116 0.56 -2.30 -2.67
CA PHE A 116 1.41 -3.47 -2.85
C PHE A 116 2.78 -3.34 -2.16
N VAL A 117 3.38 -2.16 -2.18
CA VAL A 117 4.63 -1.86 -1.45
C VAL A 117 4.41 -1.94 0.06
N HIS A 118 3.27 -1.46 0.56
CA HIS A 118 2.90 -1.60 1.97
C HIS A 118 2.82 -3.09 2.39
N GLU A 119 2.14 -3.94 1.62
CA GLU A 119 2.11 -5.39 1.90
C GLU A 119 3.50 -6.04 1.79
N ALA A 120 4.33 -5.57 0.86
CA ALA A 120 5.71 -6.04 0.74
C ALA A 120 6.56 -5.66 1.96
N ALA A 121 6.30 -4.49 2.58
CA ALA A 121 6.93 -4.08 3.82
C ALA A 121 6.54 -5.03 4.96
N HIS A 122 5.26 -5.36 5.11
CA HIS A 122 4.82 -6.41 6.05
C HIS A 122 5.47 -7.76 5.75
N ALA A 123 5.52 -8.17 4.49
CA ALA A 123 6.11 -9.44 4.10
C ALA A 123 7.61 -9.56 4.42
N ALA A 124 8.33 -8.43 4.39
CA ALA A 124 9.73 -8.34 4.77
C ALA A 124 9.95 -8.26 6.28
N HIS A 125 9.11 -7.48 6.98
CA HIS A 125 9.44 -6.99 8.32
C HIS A 125 8.50 -7.48 9.43
N SER A 126 7.29 -7.95 9.13
CA SER A 126 6.37 -8.54 10.13
C SER A 126 6.68 -10.02 10.39
N VAL A 127 7.78 -10.25 11.10
CA VAL A 127 8.30 -11.60 11.41
C VAL A 127 7.85 -12.08 12.80
N TRP A 128 7.66 -11.17 13.75
CA TRP A 128 7.20 -11.51 15.08
C TRP A 128 5.78 -12.10 15.04
N THR A 129 5.50 -13.01 15.97
CA THR A 129 4.18 -13.65 16.09
C THR A 129 3.66 -13.47 17.50
N ALA A 130 2.37 -13.12 17.62
CA ALA A 130 1.72 -13.09 18.93
C ALA A 130 1.78 -14.47 19.59
N PRO A 131 2.23 -14.59 20.85
CA PRO A 131 2.25 -15.85 21.56
C PRO A 131 0.82 -16.32 21.87
N ALA A 132 0.63 -17.63 21.98
CA ALA A 132 -0.65 -18.20 22.34
C ALA A 132 -1.13 -17.65 23.70
N GLY A 133 -2.37 -17.17 23.75
CA GLY A 133 -2.96 -16.57 24.95
C GLY A 133 -2.58 -15.11 25.20
N ALA A 134 -1.89 -14.44 24.27
CA ALA A 134 -1.72 -13.00 24.32
C ALA A 134 -3.07 -12.27 24.38
N ASP A 135 -3.11 -11.18 25.14
CA ASP A 135 -4.29 -10.32 25.25
C ASP A 135 -4.65 -9.73 23.87
N PRO A 136 -5.85 -10.01 23.32
CA PRO A 136 -6.23 -9.55 21.99
C PRO A 136 -6.15 -8.03 21.82
N ARG A 137 -6.42 -7.24 22.86
CA ARG A 137 -6.35 -5.78 22.80
C ARG A 137 -4.91 -5.30 22.65
N VAL A 138 -3.97 -5.98 23.30
CA VAL A 138 -2.53 -5.69 23.16
C VAL A 138 -2.01 -6.15 21.81
N VAL A 139 -2.49 -7.28 21.28
CA VAL A 139 -2.13 -7.71 19.93
C VAL A 139 -2.62 -6.70 18.90
N GLU A 140 -3.86 -6.21 19.02
CA GLU A 140 -4.39 -5.18 18.13
C GLU A 140 -3.58 -3.87 18.19
N ALA A 141 -3.21 -3.42 19.40
CA ALA A 141 -2.33 -2.27 19.56
C ALA A 141 -0.93 -2.52 18.96
N ALA A 142 -0.39 -3.73 19.08
CA ALA A 142 0.89 -4.08 18.45
C ALA A 142 0.81 -4.04 16.92
N LEU A 143 -0.28 -4.54 16.33
CA LEU A 143 -0.51 -4.46 14.88
C LEU A 143 -0.67 -3.01 14.41
N LEU A 144 -1.37 -2.17 15.18
CA LEU A 144 -1.46 -0.74 14.89
C LEU A 144 -0.08 -0.03 14.88
N LEU A 145 0.80 -0.37 15.83
CA LEU A 145 2.15 0.18 15.89
C LEU A 145 3.05 -0.38 14.76
N GLU A 146 2.81 -1.63 14.36
CA GLU A 146 3.52 -2.33 13.30
C GLU A 146 3.43 -1.59 11.96
N GLU A 147 2.26 -1.03 11.63
CA GLU A 147 1.97 -0.27 10.39
C GLU A 147 3.11 0.70 10.00
N SER A 148 3.42 1.65 10.88
CA SER A 148 4.46 2.65 10.60
C SER A 148 5.87 2.11 10.82
N ARG A 149 6.06 1.09 11.68
CA ARG A 149 7.36 0.43 11.88
C ARG A 149 7.83 -0.25 10.60
N VAL A 150 6.98 -1.09 9.99
CA VAL A 150 7.39 -1.86 8.80
C VAL A 150 7.64 -0.95 7.60
N GLU A 151 6.83 0.09 7.43
CA GLU A 151 7.02 1.05 6.35
C GLU A 151 8.31 1.88 6.55
N GLY A 152 8.61 2.28 7.79
CA GLY A 152 9.88 2.92 8.14
C GLY A 152 11.09 2.03 7.86
N ALA A 153 11.03 0.76 8.29
CA ALA A 153 12.07 -0.23 8.01
C ALA A 153 12.25 -0.46 6.49
N HIS A 154 11.14 -0.51 5.75
CA HIS A 154 11.16 -0.61 4.29
C HIS A 154 11.82 0.59 3.64
N LEU A 155 11.51 1.81 4.08
CA LEU A 155 12.11 3.03 3.54
C LEU A 155 13.62 3.14 3.78
N ILE A 156 14.14 2.62 4.89
CA ILE A 156 15.59 2.56 5.11
C ILE A 156 16.27 1.74 4.00
N ARG A 157 15.65 0.64 3.58
CA ARG A 157 16.17 -0.24 2.52
C ARG A 157 15.85 0.28 1.11
N ARG A 158 14.70 0.94 0.94
CA ARG A 158 14.14 1.37 -0.35
C ARG A 158 13.59 2.81 -0.28
N PRO A 159 14.45 3.84 -0.16
CA PRO A 159 14.00 5.22 0.02
C PRO A 159 13.14 5.75 -1.14
N THR A 160 13.33 5.23 -2.36
CA THR A 160 12.58 5.62 -3.55
C THR A 160 11.10 5.25 -3.50
N ASP A 161 10.74 4.28 -2.65
CA ASP A 161 9.36 3.81 -2.54
C ASP A 161 8.48 4.77 -1.71
N ARG A 162 9.05 5.83 -1.12
CA ARG A 162 8.34 6.85 -0.33
C ARG A 162 7.12 7.42 -1.04
N THR A 163 7.24 7.80 -2.30
CA THR A 163 6.11 8.35 -3.09
C THR A 163 4.92 7.39 -3.15
N TYR A 164 5.18 6.08 -3.24
CA TYR A 164 4.12 5.09 -3.33
C TYR A 164 3.48 4.80 -1.98
N LEU A 165 4.28 4.72 -0.90
CA LEU A 165 3.75 4.62 0.47
C LEU A 165 2.94 5.86 0.88
N ARG A 166 3.32 7.04 0.39
CA ARG A 166 2.51 8.27 0.54
C ARG A 166 1.17 8.14 -0.15
N THR A 167 1.17 7.63 -1.38
CA THR A 167 -0.06 7.45 -2.16
C THR A 167 -0.98 6.39 -1.54
N SER A 168 -0.42 5.32 -0.95
CA SER A 168 -1.22 4.26 -0.32
C SER A 168 -1.92 4.68 0.96
N ALA A 169 -1.35 5.63 1.72
CA ALA A 169 -1.91 6.10 2.98
C ALA A 169 -3.39 6.52 2.84
N ARG A 170 -3.78 7.19 1.74
CA ARG A 170 -5.18 7.55 1.48
C ARG A 170 -6.08 6.33 1.31
N THR A 171 -5.60 5.33 0.58
CA THR A 171 -6.34 4.11 0.25
C THR A 171 -6.52 3.20 1.47
N LEU A 172 -5.53 3.17 2.36
CA LEU A 172 -5.51 2.30 3.54
C LEU A 172 -6.16 2.95 4.76
N VAL A 173 -5.83 4.21 5.07
CA VAL A 173 -6.23 4.85 6.33
C VAL A 173 -7.70 5.29 6.35
N MET A 174 -8.25 5.73 5.21
CA MET A 174 -9.64 6.24 5.18
C MET A 174 -10.68 5.17 5.53
N PRO A 175 -10.60 3.92 5.01
CA PRO A 175 -11.46 2.83 5.46
C PRO A 175 -11.41 2.57 6.97
N ASP A 176 -10.22 2.59 7.58
CA ASP A 176 -10.04 2.32 9.01
C ASP A 176 -10.72 3.37 9.90
N ILE A 177 -10.76 4.63 9.45
CA ILE A 177 -11.44 5.71 10.17
C ILE A 177 -12.97 5.57 10.06
N ALA A 178 -13.45 5.14 8.89
CA ALA A 178 -14.88 4.95 8.65
C ALA A 178 -15.42 3.72 9.40
N HIS A 179 -14.57 2.71 9.63
CA HIS A 179 -14.91 1.46 10.30
C HIS A 179 -13.92 1.15 11.43
N PRO A 180 -13.88 1.97 12.49
CA PRO A 180 -12.79 1.93 13.45
C PRO A 180 -12.91 0.74 14.40
N THR A 181 -11.80 0.01 14.56
CA THR A 181 -11.65 -1.04 15.56
C THR A 181 -11.71 -0.48 16.98
N PHE A 182 -11.16 0.72 17.17
CA PHE A 182 -11.11 1.43 18.44
C PHE A 182 -12.20 2.49 18.55
N GLN A 183 -12.67 2.78 19.77
CA GLN A 183 -13.76 3.74 20.00
C GLN A 183 -13.35 4.84 20.99
N GLY A 184 -14.06 5.97 20.95
CA GLY A 184 -13.79 7.09 21.83
C GLY A 184 -12.38 7.67 21.66
N ILE A 185 -11.67 7.96 22.75
CA ILE A 185 -10.30 8.50 22.67
C ILE A 185 -9.32 7.53 22.01
N GLU A 186 -9.57 6.21 22.08
CA GLU A 186 -8.72 5.22 21.43
C GLU A 186 -8.77 5.34 19.91
N HIS A 187 -9.92 5.74 19.34
CA HIS A 187 -10.02 6.02 17.91
C HIS A 187 -9.10 7.18 17.51
N ALA A 188 -9.10 8.28 18.27
CA ALA A 188 -8.19 9.40 18.01
C ALA A 188 -6.71 8.98 18.17
N ALA A 189 -6.40 8.11 19.13
CA ALA A 189 -5.05 7.57 19.31
C ALA A 189 -4.63 6.67 18.12
N ALA A 190 -5.54 5.84 17.62
CA ALA A 190 -5.28 5.00 16.44
C ALA A 190 -5.02 5.85 15.19
N VAL A 191 -5.82 6.89 14.95
CA VAL A 191 -5.57 7.84 13.85
C VAL A 191 -4.24 8.57 14.02
N ALA A 192 -3.87 8.93 15.25
CA ALA A 192 -2.57 9.52 15.53
C ALA A 192 -1.42 8.56 15.16
N ALA A 193 -1.50 7.28 15.53
CA ALA A 193 -0.49 6.28 15.16
C ALA A 193 -0.42 6.08 13.63
N LEU A 194 -1.56 5.94 12.96
CA LEU A 194 -1.62 5.71 11.51
C LEU A 194 -1.09 6.88 10.69
N VAL A 195 -1.28 8.13 11.14
CA VAL A 195 -0.90 9.34 10.39
C VAL A 195 0.40 9.95 10.91
N LEU A 196 0.50 10.21 12.21
CA LEU A 196 1.69 10.85 12.80
C LEU A 196 2.85 9.85 12.94
N GLY A 197 2.57 8.56 13.13
CA GLY A 197 3.61 7.52 13.05
C GLY A 197 4.24 7.48 11.66
N ARG A 198 3.43 7.55 10.59
CA ARG A 198 3.91 7.66 9.20
C ARG A 198 4.68 8.96 8.93
N ARG A 199 4.30 10.07 9.57
CA ARG A 199 5.10 11.30 9.54
C ARG A 199 6.48 11.10 10.17
N ASP A 200 6.53 10.45 11.33
CA ASP A 200 7.76 10.32 12.11
C ASP A 200 8.78 9.35 11.47
N VAL A 201 8.32 8.41 10.64
CA VAL A 201 9.20 7.59 9.76
C VAL A 201 9.47 8.21 8.39
N GLY A 202 8.99 9.44 8.14
CA GLY A 202 9.32 10.23 6.96
C GLY A 202 8.46 9.95 5.72
N ILE A 203 7.33 9.26 5.85
CA ILE A 203 6.38 9.06 4.74
C ILE A 203 5.59 10.34 4.51
N LEU A 204 4.92 10.83 5.55
CA LEU A 204 4.16 12.08 5.50
C LEU A 204 4.97 13.27 6.02
N ASP A 205 4.66 14.48 5.54
CA ASP A 205 5.37 15.67 5.97
C ASP A 205 4.66 16.37 7.14
N ALA A 206 5.44 17.07 7.97
CA ALA A 206 4.92 17.75 9.14
C ALA A 206 3.88 18.82 8.81
N SER A 207 4.00 19.50 7.66
CA SER A 207 3.03 20.50 7.20
C SER A 207 1.70 19.90 6.79
N GLU A 208 1.72 18.68 6.25
CA GLU A 208 0.55 17.95 5.74
C GLU A 208 -0.29 17.42 6.90
N THR A 209 0.37 16.92 7.94
CA THR A 209 -0.28 16.25 9.07
C THR A 209 -0.84 17.18 10.15
N ARG A 210 -0.72 18.51 9.99
CA ARG A 210 -1.12 19.50 11.01
C ARG A 210 -2.56 19.36 11.48
N ALA A 211 -3.50 19.15 10.56
CA ALA A 211 -4.92 19.03 10.91
C ALA A 211 -5.20 17.86 11.86
N VAL A 212 -4.54 16.72 11.63
CA VAL A 212 -4.64 15.54 12.50
C VAL A 212 -3.90 15.78 13.82
N ALA A 213 -2.71 16.37 13.79
CA ALA A 213 -1.95 16.68 14.99
C ALA A 213 -2.73 17.62 15.94
N ASP A 214 -3.33 18.68 15.41
CA ASP A 214 -4.11 19.65 16.19
C ASP A 214 -5.38 19.02 16.77
N LEU A 215 -6.11 18.23 15.97
CA LEU A 215 -7.31 17.54 16.43
C LEU A 215 -6.99 16.49 17.50
N CYS A 216 -5.97 15.65 17.27
CA CYS A 216 -5.54 14.65 18.23
C CYS A 216 -5.08 15.32 19.53
N LYS A 217 -4.32 16.41 19.46
CA LYS A 217 -3.92 17.19 20.65
C LYS A 217 -5.12 17.75 21.41
N LYS A 218 -6.17 18.18 20.72
CA LYS A 218 -7.41 18.67 21.34
C LYS A 218 -8.19 17.56 22.06
N VAL A 219 -8.26 16.36 21.47
CA VAL A 219 -9.02 15.22 22.01
C VAL A 219 -8.23 14.48 23.10
N LEU A 220 -6.98 14.14 22.80
CA LEU A 220 -6.09 13.36 23.65
C LEU A 220 -5.36 14.22 24.69
N GLY A 221 -5.27 15.54 24.50
CA GLY A 221 -4.38 16.39 25.29
C GLY A 221 -2.91 16.22 24.90
N ALA A 222 -2.09 17.23 25.22
CA ALA A 222 -0.67 17.23 24.87
C ALA A 222 0.10 16.07 25.51
N ASP A 223 -0.03 15.88 26.83
CA ASP A 223 0.77 14.91 27.58
C ASP A 223 0.53 13.46 27.15
N LEU A 224 -0.72 13.11 26.83
CA LEU A 224 -1.05 11.78 26.32
C LEU A 224 -0.53 11.62 24.90
N LEU A 225 -0.74 12.60 24.02
CA LEU A 225 -0.23 12.53 22.65
C LEU A 225 1.30 12.41 22.64
N ASP A 226 2.02 13.14 23.50
CA ASP A 226 3.48 13.03 23.64
C ASP A 226 3.89 11.65 24.18
N THR A 227 3.11 11.07 25.08
CA THR A 227 3.34 9.71 25.59
C THR A 227 3.15 8.66 24.49
N LEU A 228 2.04 8.71 23.77
CA LEU A 228 1.78 7.85 22.62
C LEU A 228 2.87 8.02 21.55
N THR A 229 3.34 9.26 21.34
CA THR A 229 4.44 9.56 20.40
C THR A 229 5.72 8.82 20.76
N ARG A 230 6.10 8.84 22.03
CA ARG A 230 7.27 8.09 22.51
C ARG A 230 7.10 6.59 22.32
N ILE A 231 5.89 6.06 22.54
CA ILE A 231 5.61 4.63 22.40
C ILE A 231 5.76 4.17 20.95
N TRP A 232 5.12 4.84 19.97
CA TRP A 232 5.29 4.43 18.57
C TRP A 232 6.71 4.67 18.07
N SER A 233 7.38 5.73 18.52
CA SER A 233 8.79 6.00 18.16
C SER A 233 9.73 4.92 18.70
N ALA A 234 9.42 4.33 19.85
CA ALA A 234 10.15 3.18 20.39
C ALA A 234 9.82 1.90 19.58
N ALA A 235 8.56 1.70 19.22
CA ALA A 235 8.15 0.59 18.35
C ALA A 235 8.85 0.63 16.97
N HIS A 236 9.09 1.82 16.40
CA HIS A 236 9.87 2.00 15.16
C HIS A 236 11.29 1.43 15.24
N GLN A 237 11.86 1.31 16.45
CA GLN A 237 13.20 0.77 16.68
C GLN A 237 13.18 -0.74 17.00
N CYS A 238 11.99 -1.33 17.11
CA CYS A 238 11.84 -2.75 17.42
C CYS A 238 12.32 -3.61 16.24
N ALA A 239 13.11 -4.64 16.55
CA ALA A 239 13.58 -5.59 15.55
C ALA A 239 12.43 -6.48 15.06
N ASP A 240 12.48 -6.90 13.80
CA ASP A 240 11.41 -7.64 13.12
C ASP A 240 10.92 -8.89 13.87
N HIS A 241 11.79 -9.56 14.63
CA HIS A 241 11.51 -10.80 15.36
C HIS A 241 11.21 -10.59 16.86
N ASP A 242 11.28 -9.36 17.36
CA ASP A 242 11.16 -9.08 18.79
C ASP A 242 9.70 -8.89 19.23
N ALA A 243 8.99 -10.03 19.30
CA ALA A 243 7.61 -10.07 19.78
C ALA A 243 7.46 -9.53 21.20
N THR A 244 8.49 -9.71 22.04
CA THR A 244 8.41 -9.34 23.47
C THR A 244 8.42 -7.83 23.63
N THR A 245 9.36 -7.14 22.99
CA THR A 245 9.44 -5.69 23.03
C THR A 245 8.24 -5.04 22.33
N MET A 246 7.81 -5.58 21.18
CA MET A 246 6.62 -5.07 20.48
C MET A 246 5.36 -5.14 21.36
N LEU A 247 5.11 -6.29 22.00
CA LEU A 247 3.95 -6.46 22.89
C LEU A 247 4.08 -5.63 24.18
N ALA A 248 5.31 -5.35 24.65
CA ALA A 248 5.52 -4.45 25.78
C ALA A 248 5.12 -3.01 25.43
N HIS A 249 5.54 -2.48 24.27
CA HIS A 249 5.10 -1.17 23.78
C HIS A 249 3.59 -1.10 23.56
N ALA A 250 2.99 -2.15 23.02
CA ALA A 250 1.55 -2.23 22.86
C ALA A 250 0.80 -2.29 24.20
N ARG A 251 1.37 -2.92 25.24
CA ARG A 251 0.81 -2.87 26.60
C ARG A 251 0.90 -1.45 27.17
N GLU A 252 2.05 -0.80 27.04
CA GLU A 252 2.24 0.60 27.47
C GLU A 252 1.24 1.55 26.77
N TRP A 253 0.95 1.30 25.50
CA TRP A 253 -0.08 2.00 24.74
C TRP A 253 -1.47 1.85 25.37
N CYS A 254 -1.91 0.61 25.60
CA CYS A 254 -3.20 0.32 26.22
C CYS A 254 -3.30 0.93 27.63
N ASP A 255 -2.26 0.78 28.44
CA ASP A 255 -2.24 1.28 29.82
C ASP A 255 -2.31 2.81 29.86
N ALA A 256 -1.63 3.51 28.94
CA ALA A 256 -1.70 4.97 28.81
C ALA A 256 -3.12 5.45 28.46
N LEU A 257 -3.82 4.73 27.60
CA LEU A 257 -5.21 5.01 27.23
C LEU A 257 -6.17 4.73 28.39
N ASP A 258 -5.99 3.63 29.12
CA ASP A 258 -6.81 3.27 30.28
C ASP A 258 -6.70 4.31 31.41
N ILE A 259 -5.49 4.80 31.67
CA ILE A 259 -5.26 5.87 32.65
C ILE A 259 -5.96 7.17 32.24
N ALA A 260 -5.98 7.48 30.94
CA ALA A 260 -6.51 8.73 30.44
C ALA A 260 -8.04 8.75 30.22
N ALA A 261 -8.64 7.61 29.88
CA ALA A 261 -10.04 7.50 29.47
C ALA A 261 -11.05 8.11 30.46
N PRO A 262 -10.96 7.90 31.79
CA PRO A 262 -11.94 8.43 32.74
C PRO A 262 -12.02 9.96 32.78
N ALA A 263 -10.97 10.67 32.34
CA ALA A 263 -10.85 12.11 32.50
C ALA A 263 -11.18 12.91 31.22
N ARG A 264 -11.47 12.24 30.10
CA ARG A 264 -11.52 12.91 28.78
C ARG A 264 -12.91 12.85 28.15
N PRO A 265 -13.55 14.00 27.89
CA PRO A 265 -14.79 14.01 27.12
C PRO A 265 -14.50 13.63 25.66
N VAL A 266 -15.29 12.71 25.13
CA VAL A 266 -15.26 12.32 23.72
C VAL A 266 -16.28 13.18 22.96
N PRO A 267 -15.88 13.93 21.91
CA PRO A 267 -16.83 14.63 21.06
C PRO A 267 -17.82 13.65 20.40
N GLU A 268 -19.11 13.98 20.40
CA GLU A 268 -20.15 13.12 19.80
C GLU A 268 -19.90 12.85 18.30
N ASN A 269 -19.31 13.81 17.59
CA ASN A 269 -18.98 13.72 16.17
C ASN A 269 -17.49 13.42 15.90
N LEU A 270 -16.81 12.72 16.82
CA LEU A 270 -15.37 12.48 16.71
C LEU A 270 -14.96 11.78 15.40
N THR A 271 -15.71 10.77 14.95
CA THR A 271 -15.42 10.04 13.70
C THR A 271 -15.46 10.97 12.48
N ASP A 272 -16.43 11.88 12.40
CA ASP A 272 -16.53 12.84 11.30
C ASP A 272 -15.40 13.86 11.34
N LEU A 273 -15.03 14.32 12.55
CA LEU A 273 -13.90 15.22 12.74
C LEU A 273 -12.58 14.58 12.32
N LEU A 274 -12.35 13.32 12.71
CA LEU A 274 -11.15 12.56 12.34
C LEU A 274 -11.11 12.33 10.82
N SER A 275 -12.24 11.91 10.23
CA SER A 275 -12.37 11.72 8.78
C SER A 275 -12.07 13.01 8.00
N GLY A 276 -12.60 14.14 8.45
CA GLY A 276 -12.34 15.45 7.86
C GLY A 276 -10.88 15.87 7.99
N ALA A 277 -10.27 15.67 9.17
CA ALA A 277 -8.87 15.98 9.40
C ALA A 277 -7.93 15.13 8.52
N VAL A 278 -8.18 13.82 8.41
CA VAL A 278 -7.41 12.94 7.53
C VAL A 278 -7.64 13.27 6.06
N GLY A 279 -8.86 13.61 5.66
CA GLY A 279 -9.13 14.12 4.31
C GLY A 279 -8.24 15.31 3.94
N VAL A 280 -8.10 16.28 4.86
CA VAL A 280 -7.19 17.43 4.67
C VAL A 280 -5.72 16.99 4.52
N VAL A 281 -5.26 16.01 5.31
CA VAL A 281 -3.90 15.47 5.18
C VAL A 281 -3.70 14.86 3.79
N MET A 282 -4.65 14.04 3.33
CA MET A 282 -4.55 13.35 2.05
C MET A 282 -4.64 14.30 0.86
N ASP A 283 -5.44 15.36 0.95
CA ASP A 283 -5.51 16.39 -0.07
C ASP A 283 -4.22 17.25 -0.09
N SER A 284 -3.65 17.54 1.08
CA SER A 284 -2.37 18.23 1.17
C SER A 284 -1.22 17.39 0.61
N ALA A 285 -1.17 16.10 0.93
CA ALA A 285 -0.15 15.18 0.42
C ALA A 285 -0.21 15.05 -1.09
N ALA A 286 -1.42 14.88 -1.65
CA ALA A 286 -1.60 14.83 -3.11
C ALA A 286 -1.17 16.13 -3.80
N ALA A 287 -1.43 17.29 -3.18
CA ALA A 287 -0.98 18.58 -3.71
C ALA A 287 0.56 18.74 -3.66
N THR A 288 1.21 18.28 -2.59
CA THR A 288 2.67 18.24 -2.49
C THR A 288 3.26 17.33 -3.56
N ASP A 289 2.73 16.12 -3.72
CA ASP A 289 3.24 15.15 -4.70
C ASP A 289 3.10 15.70 -6.14
N ALA A 290 1.98 16.37 -6.45
CA ALA A 290 1.79 17.02 -7.75
C ALA A 290 2.77 18.17 -7.98
N ALA A 291 3.08 18.96 -6.94
CA ALA A 291 4.05 20.04 -7.03
C ALA A 291 5.48 19.51 -7.24
N ASP A 292 5.85 18.43 -6.56
CA ASP A 292 7.15 17.77 -6.69
C ASP A 292 7.34 17.20 -8.09
N LEU A 293 6.33 16.53 -8.64
CA LEU A 293 6.35 16.03 -10.02
C LEU A 293 6.51 17.16 -11.04
N ALA A 294 5.78 18.27 -10.86
CA ALA A 294 5.91 19.44 -11.72
C ALA A 294 7.30 20.09 -11.64
N ALA A 295 7.88 20.18 -10.44
CA ALA A 295 9.22 20.70 -10.23
C ALA A 295 10.28 19.81 -10.89
N GLN A 296 10.13 18.49 -10.78
CA GLN A 296 11.04 17.51 -11.40
C GLN A 296 10.99 17.58 -12.93
N ALA A 297 9.80 17.71 -13.52
CA ALA A 297 9.63 17.91 -14.96
C ALA A 297 10.31 19.20 -15.43
N ALA A 298 10.07 20.32 -14.75
CA ALA A 298 10.68 21.60 -15.07
C ALA A 298 12.22 21.58 -14.97
N ALA A 299 12.77 20.88 -13.96
CA ALA A 299 14.20 20.69 -13.82
C ALA A 299 14.79 19.87 -14.98
N THR A 300 14.08 18.82 -15.40
CA THR A 300 14.49 17.96 -16.53
C THR A 300 14.51 18.75 -17.84
N ASP A 301 13.47 19.53 -18.10
CA ASP A 301 13.37 20.39 -19.29
C ASP A 301 14.48 21.45 -19.30
N ALA A 302 14.77 22.07 -18.16
CA ALA A 302 15.84 23.06 -18.03
C ALA A 302 17.23 22.43 -18.29
N MET A 303 17.46 21.20 -17.84
CA MET A 303 18.70 20.46 -18.12
C MET A 303 18.82 20.10 -19.61
N ALA A 304 17.73 19.69 -20.24
CA ALA A 304 17.69 19.40 -21.68
C ALA A 304 17.97 20.65 -22.52
N ALA A 305 17.37 21.79 -22.17
CA ALA A 305 17.59 23.07 -22.84
C ALA A 305 19.07 23.51 -22.76
N ARG A 306 19.67 23.48 -21.56
CA ARG A 306 21.09 23.82 -21.37
C ARG A 306 22.03 22.89 -22.13
N SER A 307 21.68 21.61 -22.23
CA SER A 307 22.47 20.63 -22.98
C SER A 307 22.43 20.92 -24.49
N LYS A 308 21.26 21.34 -25.00
CA LYS A 308 21.09 21.74 -26.41
C LYS A 308 21.85 23.02 -26.75
N GLU A 309 21.80 24.03 -25.89
CA GLU A 309 22.56 25.28 -26.05
C GLU A 309 24.07 25.01 -26.11
N ARG A 310 24.60 24.21 -25.17
CA ARG A 310 26.03 23.83 -25.16
C ARG A 310 26.47 23.01 -26.37
N ALA A 311 25.56 22.22 -26.96
CA ALA A 311 25.84 21.48 -28.18
C ALA A 311 25.88 22.40 -29.41
N GLN A 312 25.05 23.45 -29.43
CA GLN A 312 25.03 24.47 -30.48
C GLN A 312 26.27 25.39 -30.42
N ASP A 313 26.74 25.75 -29.21
CA ASP A 313 27.96 26.56 -29.04
C ASP A 313 29.26 25.83 -29.43
N ARG A 314 29.21 24.51 -29.60
CA ARG A 314 30.36 23.66 -29.96
C ARG A 314 30.39 23.29 -31.46
N ALA A 315 29.36 23.63 -32.22
CA ALA A 315 29.25 23.37 -33.66
C ALA A 315 29.71 24.59 -34.46
#